data_AF-A0A7J4I869-F1
#
_entry.id   AF-A0A7J4I869-F1
#
_cell.length_a   1.000
_cell.length_b   1.000
_cell.length_c   1.000
_cell.angle_alpha   90.00
_cell.angle_beta   90.00
_cell.angle_gamma   90.00
#
_symmetry.space_group_name_H-M   'P 1'
#
loop_
_entity.id
_entity.type
_entity.pdbx_description
1 polymer ?
#
loop_
_entity_poly.entity_id
_entity_poly.type
_entity_poly.pdbx_seq_one_letter_code
_entity_poly.pdbx_strand_id
1 'polypeptide(L)'
;MADTIAPFVTVSLALMIFLIALSWMAAALFRKTEYESFASVELSQLVVSVLLFVTVIGATCFATNMADLFARDPAHPGGRDVFEVGREYLNYISNEIALPAVINLEILKLWSQFMGSWTMRWGPSVWGIILPGFPSFIVIERVVDFLLLLISPFTASLFVQMAILEVIRGVVLPFVLPAGLVLRIFPPTRDAGAFMIASAIGFGIVYPYTYVMHNAVVIKMLNSGASEPRLTKTLEDSGFGEVAGNISLSGLFSADQMLLKPLHFLSYLLLQALFLPALSITITIAFIKGFSKFINQKL
;
A
#
# COMPACT_ATOMS: atom_id res chain seq x y z
N MET A 1 -11.00 18.39 -9.04
CA MET A 1 -11.76 17.82 -7.90
C MET A 1 -12.61 18.89 -7.21
N ALA A 2 -12.11 20.12 -7.02
CA ALA A 2 -12.89 21.22 -6.44
C ALA A 2 -14.21 21.50 -7.19
N ASP A 3 -14.18 21.48 -8.54
CA ASP A 3 -15.34 21.84 -9.38
C ASP A 3 -16.53 20.89 -9.25
N THR A 4 -16.29 19.62 -8.95
CA THR A 4 -17.36 18.64 -8.77
C THR A 4 -17.89 18.62 -7.33
N ILE A 5 -17.04 18.87 -6.34
CA ILE A 5 -17.43 18.83 -4.92
C ILE A 5 -18.22 20.09 -4.51
N ALA A 6 -17.81 21.26 -5.00
CA ALA A 6 -18.43 22.54 -4.68
C ALA A 6 -19.95 22.58 -4.91
N PRO A 7 -20.52 22.15 -6.05
CA PRO A 7 -21.96 22.21 -6.28
C PRO A 7 -22.74 21.28 -5.33
N PHE A 8 -22.27 20.06 -5.07
CA PHE A 8 -22.94 19.15 -4.14
C PHE A 8 -23.01 19.73 -2.73
N VAL A 9 -21.89 20.24 -2.23
CA VAL A 9 -21.85 20.84 -0.89
C VAL A 9 -22.73 22.09 -0.82
N THR A 10 -22.71 22.94 -1.85
CA THR A 10 -23.53 24.16 -1.90
C THR A 10 -25.02 23.84 -1.90
N VAL A 11 -25.46 22.86 -2.70
CA VAL A 11 -26.86 22.43 -2.74
C VAL A 11 -27.30 21.83 -1.41
N SER A 12 -26.47 20.98 -0.79
CA SER A 12 -26.79 20.40 0.52
C SER A 12 -26.85 21.44 1.63
N LEU A 13 -25.96 22.44 1.63
CA LEU A 13 -26.01 23.56 2.58
C LEU A 13 -27.26 24.42 2.36
N ALA A 14 -27.59 24.77 1.11
CA ALA A 14 -28.78 25.55 0.79
C ALA A 14 -30.07 24.85 1.25
N LEU A 15 -30.16 23.53 1.01
CA LEU A 15 -31.29 22.71 1.46
C LEU A 15 -31.42 22.71 2.99
N MET A 16 -30.32 22.63 3.72
CA MET A 16 -30.35 22.62 5.18
C MET A 16 -30.67 23.99 5.78
N ILE A 17 -30.16 25.07 5.20
CA ILE A 17 -30.57 26.44 5.56
C ILE A 17 -32.07 26.62 5.33
N PHE A 18 -32.59 26.10 4.22
CA PHE A 18 -34.03 26.13 3.93
C PHE A 18 -34.85 25.34 4.97
N LEU A 19 -34.39 24.15 5.37
CA LEU A 19 -35.06 23.36 6.41
C LEU A 19 -35.04 24.08 7.78
N ILE A 20 -33.91 24.68 8.17
CA ILE A 20 -33.79 25.46 9.42
C ILE A 20 -34.74 26.66 9.38
N ALA A 21 -34.82 27.37 8.25
CA ALA A 21 -35.73 28.49 8.06
C ALA A 21 -37.21 28.04 8.19
N LEU A 22 -37.57 26.91 7.59
CA LEU A 22 -38.91 26.33 7.74
C LEU A 22 -39.21 25.94 9.19
N SER A 23 -38.26 25.33 9.91
CA SER A 23 -38.40 25.02 11.33
C SER A 23 -38.61 26.28 12.17
N TRP A 24 -37.92 27.37 11.85
CA TRP A 24 -38.10 28.65 12.53
C TRP A 24 -39.46 29.30 12.24
N MET A 25 -39.94 29.25 10.98
CA MET A 25 -41.29 29.71 10.63
C MET A 25 -42.38 28.88 11.33
N ALA A 26 -42.18 27.55 11.42
CA ALA A 26 -43.09 26.67 12.15
C ALA A 26 -43.08 26.98 13.65
N ALA A 27 -41.91 27.26 14.24
CA ALA A 27 -41.80 27.68 15.64
C ALA A 27 -42.62 28.94 15.92
N ALA A 28 -42.51 29.94 15.04
CA ALA A 28 -43.26 31.19 15.12
C ALA A 28 -44.78 30.97 14.98
N LEU A 29 -45.20 30.05 14.09
CA LEU A 29 -46.61 29.71 13.87
C LEU A 29 -47.24 29.03 15.09
N PHE A 30 -46.56 28.06 15.69
CA PHE A 30 -47.08 27.28 16.83
C PHE A 30 -46.79 27.91 18.20
N ARG A 31 -45.97 28.98 18.26
CA ARG A 31 -45.56 29.66 19.50
C ARG A 31 -44.96 28.71 20.55
N LYS A 32 -44.27 27.65 20.12
CA LYS A 32 -43.56 26.74 21.02
C LYS A 32 -42.07 27.09 21.07
N THR A 33 -41.59 27.46 22.26
CA THR A 33 -40.18 27.82 22.51
C THR A 33 -39.21 26.65 22.28
N GLU A 34 -39.69 25.41 22.34
CA GLU A 34 -38.90 24.20 22.05
C GLU A 34 -38.38 24.15 20.60
N TYR A 35 -39.15 24.66 19.63
CA TYR A 35 -38.72 24.67 18.23
C TYR A 35 -37.72 25.79 17.94
N GLU A 36 -37.82 26.90 18.67
CA GLU A 36 -36.86 28.00 18.56
C GLU A 36 -35.50 27.60 19.13
N SER A 37 -35.48 26.93 20.29
CA SER A 37 -34.24 26.43 20.86
C SER A 37 -33.60 25.38 19.95
N PHE A 38 -34.39 24.46 19.36
CA PHE A 38 -33.91 23.51 18.37
C PHE A 38 -33.28 24.19 17.15
N ALA A 39 -33.97 25.18 16.55
CA ALA A 39 -33.47 25.88 15.37
C ALA A 39 -32.18 26.67 15.65
N SER A 40 -32.06 27.31 16.84
CA SER A 40 -30.84 28.03 17.23
C SER A 40 -29.63 27.11 17.41
N VAL A 41 -29.84 25.93 18.01
CA VAL A 41 -28.81 24.90 18.16
C VAL A 41 -28.37 24.39 16.78
N GLU A 42 -29.31 24.07 15.89
CA GLU A 42 -28.98 23.59 14.54
C GLU A 42 -28.25 24.64 13.70
N LEU A 43 -28.62 25.92 13.82
CA LEU A 43 -27.92 27.01 13.14
C LEU A 43 -26.47 27.14 13.62
N SER A 44 -26.22 27.04 14.92
CA SER A 44 -24.85 27.04 15.46
C SER A 44 -24.01 25.88 14.93
N GLN A 45 -24.60 24.69 14.83
CA GLN A 45 -23.94 23.48 14.32
C GLN A 45 -23.67 23.55 12.81
N LEU A 46 -24.55 24.20 12.04
CA LEU A 46 -24.34 24.47 10.62
C LEU A 46 -23.13 25.39 10.42
N VAL A 47 -23.01 26.47 11.20
CA VAL A 47 -21.85 27.38 11.13
C VAL A 47 -20.55 26.64 11.45
N VAL A 48 -20.53 25.81 12.51
CA VAL A 48 -19.36 24.98 12.84
C VAL A 48 -19.03 24.00 11.71
N SER A 49 -20.04 23.44 11.03
CA SER A 49 -19.84 22.53 9.90
C SER A 49 -19.22 23.23 8.68
N VAL A 50 -19.62 24.48 8.40
CA VAL A 50 -19.01 25.31 7.34
C VAL A 50 -17.56 25.65 7.68
N LEU A 51 -17.28 26.05 8.92
CA LEU A 51 -15.91 26.29 9.38
C LEU A 51 -15.04 25.03 9.25
N LEU A 52 -15.57 23.88 9.68
CA LEU A 52 -14.89 22.60 9.54
C LEU A 52 -14.63 22.25 8.08
N PHE A 53 -15.58 22.51 7.19
CA PHE A 53 -15.39 22.30 5.75
C PHE A 53 -14.23 23.13 5.18
N VAL A 54 -14.20 24.43 5.47
CA VAL A 54 -13.11 25.32 5.02
C VAL A 54 -11.76 24.86 5.56
N THR A 55 -11.69 24.51 6.84
CA THR A 55 -10.46 24.03 7.48
C THR A 55 -10.01 22.67 6.95
N VAL A 56 -10.92 21.72 6.72
CA VAL A 56 -10.60 20.40 6.17
C VAL A 56 -10.09 20.52 4.72
N ILE A 57 -10.74 21.32 3.88
CA ILE A 57 -10.27 21.55 2.52
C ILE A 57 -8.91 22.25 2.54
N GLY A 58 -8.77 23.31 3.33
CA GLY A 58 -7.51 24.04 3.46
C GLY A 58 -6.38 23.13 3.93
N ALA A 59 -6.62 22.30 4.96
CA ALA A 59 -5.65 21.34 5.47
C ALA A 59 -5.32 20.25 4.42
N THR A 60 -6.31 19.78 3.66
CA THR A 60 -6.09 18.79 2.60
C THR A 60 -5.23 19.37 1.48
N CYS A 61 -5.55 20.55 0.97
CA CYS A 61 -4.75 21.23 -0.04
C CYS A 61 -3.34 21.56 0.45
N PHE A 62 -3.20 21.98 1.72
CA PHE A 62 -1.89 22.21 2.33
C PHE A 62 -1.08 20.91 2.42
N ALA A 63 -1.71 19.83 2.88
CA ALA A 63 -1.06 18.53 3.01
C ALA A 63 -0.65 17.94 1.66
N THR A 64 -1.48 18.06 0.62
CA THR A 64 -1.11 17.63 -0.75
C THR A 64 0.07 18.44 -1.27
N ASN A 65 0.06 19.77 -1.10
CA ASN A 65 1.19 20.61 -1.52
C ASN A 65 2.48 20.24 -0.78
N MET A 66 2.41 19.97 0.53
CA MET A 66 3.58 19.54 1.30
C MET A 66 4.06 18.15 0.89
N ALA A 67 3.14 17.24 0.60
CA ALA A 67 3.47 15.90 0.14
C ALA A 67 4.11 15.93 -1.26
N ASP A 68 3.61 16.77 -2.17
CA ASP A 68 4.19 16.99 -3.49
C ASP A 68 5.60 17.58 -3.38
N LEU A 69 5.83 18.52 -2.44
CA LEU A 69 7.17 19.05 -2.18
C LEU A 69 8.14 17.97 -1.66
N PHE A 70 7.66 17.07 -0.80
CA PHE A 70 8.46 15.95 -0.31
C PHE A 70 8.74 14.91 -1.40
N ALA A 71 7.78 14.72 -2.32
CA ALA A 71 7.88 13.85 -3.48
C ALA A 71 8.73 14.41 -4.63
N ARG A 72 9.23 15.66 -4.53
CA ARG A 72 10.08 16.25 -5.56
C ARG A 72 11.43 15.55 -5.62
N ASP A 73 11.53 14.67 -6.60
CA ASP A 73 12.80 14.13 -7.08
C ASP A 73 13.45 15.13 -8.05
N PRO A 74 14.75 15.46 -7.95
CA PRO A 74 15.46 16.24 -8.96
C PRO A 74 15.33 15.67 -10.39
N ALA A 75 15.03 14.38 -10.54
CA ALA A 75 14.77 13.79 -11.86
C ALA A 75 13.44 14.26 -12.50
N HIS A 76 12.48 14.76 -11.72
CA HIS A 76 11.13 15.10 -12.19
C HIS A 76 10.68 16.50 -11.69
N PRO A 77 11.13 17.59 -12.37
CA PRO A 77 10.87 18.96 -11.91
C PRO A 77 9.39 19.40 -11.97
N GLY A 78 8.52 18.63 -12.63
CA GLY A 78 7.09 18.94 -12.77
C GLY A 78 6.25 18.72 -11.51
N GLY A 79 6.82 18.13 -10.45
CA GLY A 79 6.03 17.61 -9.32
C GLY A 79 5.31 16.31 -9.73
N ARG A 80 5.19 15.39 -8.79
CA ARG A 80 4.49 14.12 -8.98
C ARG A 80 3.43 13.98 -7.91
N ASP A 81 2.26 13.49 -8.30
CA ASP A 81 1.19 13.17 -7.36
C ASP A 81 1.69 12.09 -6.38
N VAL A 82 1.38 12.25 -5.10
CA VAL A 82 1.74 11.30 -4.03
C VAL A 82 1.29 9.87 -4.37
N PHE A 83 0.12 9.74 -5.00
CA PHE A 83 -0.39 8.45 -5.48
C PHE A 83 0.46 7.86 -6.61
N GLU A 84 1.00 8.71 -7.49
CA GLU A 84 1.85 8.28 -8.59
C GLU A 84 3.20 7.77 -8.08
N VAL A 85 3.81 8.46 -7.11
CA VAL A 85 5.04 8.00 -6.47
C VAL A 85 4.83 6.69 -5.72
N GLY A 86 3.72 6.55 -4.99
CA GLY A 86 3.35 5.28 -4.35
C GLY A 86 3.16 4.14 -5.35
N ARG A 87 2.53 4.43 -6.50
CA ARG A 87 2.35 3.46 -7.59
C ARG A 87 3.66 3.06 -8.23
N GLU A 88 4.52 4.03 -8.55
CA GLU A 88 5.84 3.79 -9.14
C GLU A 88 6.71 2.94 -8.21
N TYR A 89 6.69 3.22 -6.91
CA TYR A 89 7.37 2.41 -5.91
C TYR A 89 6.88 0.96 -5.88
N LEU A 90 5.56 0.74 -5.80
CA LEU A 90 5.01 -0.61 -5.82
C LEU A 90 5.27 -1.34 -7.15
N ASN A 91 5.22 -0.60 -8.26
CA ASN A 91 5.49 -1.12 -9.59
C ASN A 91 6.97 -1.51 -9.73
N TYR A 92 7.89 -0.70 -9.19
CA TYR A 92 9.31 -1.01 -9.12
C TYR A 92 9.56 -2.30 -8.33
N ILE A 93 9.03 -2.41 -7.09
CA ILE A 93 9.22 -3.62 -6.29
C ILE A 93 8.58 -4.85 -6.97
N SER A 94 7.37 -4.71 -7.50
CA SER A 94 6.66 -5.83 -8.12
C SER A 94 7.33 -6.29 -9.41
N ASN A 95 7.60 -5.37 -10.35
CA ASN A 95 8.05 -5.72 -11.69
C ASN A 95 9.57 -5.82 -11.84
N GLU A 96 10.35 -5.01 -11.11
CA GLU A 96 11.82 -5.02 -11.24
C GLU A 96 12.48 -5.99 -10.25
N ILE A 97 11.86 -6.24 -9.09
CA ILE A 97 12.43 -7.09 -8.03
C ILE A 97 11.69 -8.43 -7.93
N ALA A 98 10.38 -8.41 -7.66
CA ALA A 98 9.62 -9.62 -7.34
C ALA A 98 9.43 -10.54 -8.54
N LEU A 99 8.95 -10.01 -9.66
CA LEU A 99 8.61 -10.79 -10.85
C LEU A 99 9.86 -11.46 -11.47
N PRO A 100 11.01 -10.79 -11.63
CA PRO A 100 12.22 -11.44 -12.12
C PRO A 100 12.74 -12.49 -11.13
N ALA A 101 12.61 -12.27 -9.81
CA ALA A 101 12.97 -13.28 -8.83
C ALA A 101 12.10 -14.55 -8.95
N VAL A 102 10.79 -14.40 -9.12
CA VAL A 102 9.85 -15.51 -9.35
C VAL A 102 10.19 -16.24 -10.65
N ILE A 103 10.37 -15.51 -11.76
CA ILE A 103 10.70 -16.12 -13.06
C ILE A 103 12.03 -16.88 -12.97
N ASN A 104 13.06 -16.30 -12.35
CA ASN A 104 14.35 -16.97 -12.19
C ASN A 104 14.26 -18.23 -11.33
N LEU A 105 13.46 -18.21 -10.26
CA LEU A 105 13.20 -19.39 -9.44
C LEU A 105 12.41 -20.47 -10.20
N GLU A 106 11.40 -20.10 -10.99
CA GLU A 106 10.67 -21.05 -11.84
C GLU A 106 11.56 -21.66 -12.93
N ILE A 107 12.40 -20.86 -13.58
CA ILE A 107 13.37 -21.38 -14.55
C ILE A 107 14.35 -22.33 -13.86
N LEU A 108 14.87 -21.97 -12.69
CA LEU A 108 15.77 -22.82 -11.91
C LEU A 108 15.09 -24.14 -11.50
N LYS A 109 13.82 -24.09 -11.10
CA LYS A 109 13.01 -25.28 -10.80
C LYS A 109 12.89 -26.19 -12.01
N LEU A 110 12.47 -25.66 -13.16
CA LEU A 110 12.31 -26.43 -14.39
C LEU A 110 13.63 -27.10 -14.82
N TRP A 111 14.74 -26.37 -14.69
CA TRP A 111 16.06 -26.90 -15.01
C TRP A 111 16.50 -27.97 -14.01
N SER A 112 16.21 -27.78 -12.72
CA SER A 112 16.50 -28.78 -11.68
C SER A 112 15.68 -30.05 -11.88
N GLN A 113 14.41 -29.92 -12.25
CA GLN A 113 13.54 -31.04 -12.61
C GLN A 113 14.05 -31.78 -13.84
N PHE A 114 14.45 -31.05 -14.88
CA PHE A 114 15.03 -31.64 -16.09
C PHE A 114 16.28 -32.46 -15.77
N MET A 115 17.22 -31.91 -15.00
CA MET A 115 18.44 -32.62 -14.60
C MET A 115 18.17 -33.78 -13.63
N GLY A 116 17.26 -33.59 -12.69
CA GLY A 116 16.85 -34.61 -11.74
C GLY A 116 16.11 -35.78 -12.40
N SER A 117 15.43 -35.53 -13.52
CA SER A 117 14.74 -36.57 -14.31
C SER A 117 15.70 -37.49 -15.06
N TRP A 118 16.96 -37.07 -15.24
CA TRP A 118 17.93 -37.88 -15.94
C TRP A 118 18.27 -39.09 -15.08
N THR A 119 17.87 -40.26 -15.55
CA THR A 119 18.10 -41.53 -14.85
C THR A 119 18.90 -42.45 -15.76
N MET A 120 19.92 -43.09 -15.19
CA MET A 120 20.69 -44.12 -15.87
C MET A 120 20.19 -45.47 -15.38
N ARG A 121 19.78 -46.31 -16.33
CA ARG A 121 19.33 -47.67 -16.05
C ARG A 121 20.41 -48.66 -16.43
N TRP A 122 20.87 -49.44 -15.47
CA TRP A 122 21.86 -50.49 -15.71
C TRP A 122 21.21 -51.86 -15.52
N GLY A 123 21.18 -52.67 -16.59
CA GLY A 123 20.68 -54.04 -16.57
C GLY A 123 19.34 -54.28 -17.31
N PRO A 124 18.85 -55.53 -17.33
CA PRO A 124 17.65 -55.93 -18.06
C PRO A 124 16.38 -55.24 -17.55
N SER A 125 15.34 -55.13 -18.40
CA SER A 125 14.14 -54.33 -18.12
C SER A 125 13.30 -54.75 -16.89
N VAL A 126 13.65 -55.83 -16.20
CA VAL A 126 12.90 -56.30 -15.01
C VAL A 126 13.77 -56.29 -13.75
N TRP A 127 15.10 -56.22 -13.89
CA TRP A 127 16.07 -56.35 -12.79
C TRP A 127 17.10 -55.22 -12.75
N GLY A 128 16.99 -54.24 -13.65
CA GLY A 128 17.95 -53.16 -13.73
C GLY A 128 17.84 -52.17 -12.56
N ILE A 129 18.99 -51.66 -12.12
CA ILE A 129 19.08 -50.59 -11.12
C ILE A 129 18.91 -49.26 -11.86
N ILE A 130 18.02 -48.41 -11.37
CA ILE A 130 17.83 -47.05 -11.86
C ILE A 130 18.52 -46.11 -10.88
N LEU A 131 19.60 -45.47 -11.32
CA LEU A 131 20.30 -44.45 -10.55
C LEU A 131 19.95 -43.08 -11.13
N PRO A 132 19.54 -42.09 -10.30
CA PRO A 132 19.44 -40.72 -10.75
C PRO A 132 20.83 -40.24 -11.15
N GLY A 133 20.96 -39.63 -12.33
CA GLY A 133 22.23 -39.09 -12.82
C GLY A 133 22.76 -38.02 -11.89
N PHE A 134 21.87 -37.20 -11.32
CA PHE A 134 22.24 -36.14 -10.38
C PHE A 134 21.24 -36.02 -9.21
N PRO A 135 21.40 -36.83 -8.15
CA PRO A 135 20.48 -36.83 -7.01
C PRO A 135 20.42 -35.49 -6.25
N SER A 136 21.44 -34.63 -6.38
CA SER A 136 21.49 -33.32 -5.71
C SER A 136 20.45 -32.33 -6.23
N PHE A 137 20.06 -32.40 -7.51
CA PHE A 137 19.07 -31.47 -8.08
C PHE A 137 17.67 -31.67 -7.48
N ILE A 138 17.36 -32.87 -6.98
CA ILE A 138 16.10 -33.14 -6.27
C ILE A 138 16.02 -32.30 -4.99
N VAL A 139 17.15 -32.07 -4.32
CA VAL A 139 17.18 -31.23 -3.10
C VAL A 139 17.03 -29.76 -3.48
N ILE A 140 17.70 -29.30 -4.53
CA ILE A 140 17.59 -27.92 -5.04
C ILE A 140 16.15 -27.63 -5.46
N GLU A 141 15.51 -28.52 -6.21
CA GLU A 141 14.12 -28.41 -6.62
C GLU A 141 13.20 -28.18 -5.41
N ARG A 142 13.33 -28.99 -4.35
CA ARG A 142 12.51 -28.85 -3.13
C ARG A 142 12.72 -27.51 -2.42
N VAL A 143 13.95 -27.02 -2.38
CA VAL A 143 14.26 -25.70 -1.79
C VAL A 143 13.64 -24.60 -2.64
N VAL A 144 13.80 -24.66 -3.96
CA VAL A 144 13.24 -23.67 -4.89
C VAL A 144 11.71 -23.67 -4.84
N ASP A 145 11.08 -24.85 -4.77
CA ASP A 145 9.64 -24.99 -4.58
C ASP A 145 9.16 -24.34 -3.29
N PHE A 146 9.89 -24.54 -2.20
CA PHE A 146 9.58 -23.89 -0.93
C PHE A 146 9.73 -22.36 -1.02
N LEU A 147 10.77 -21.86 -1.69
CA LEU A 147 10.96 -20.43 -1.92
C LEU A 147 9.85 -19.83 -2.80
N LEU A 148 9.43 -20.54 -3.86
CA LEU A 148 8.32 -20.14 -4.72
C LEU A 148 7.00 -20.08 -3.96
N LEU A 149 6.74 -21.09 -3.12
CA LEU A 149 5.58 -21.14 -2.23
C LEU A 149 5.58 -19.95 -1.25
N LEU A 150 6.74 -19.51 -0.79
CA LEU A 150 6.88 -18.39 0.13
C LEU A 150 6.76 -17.03 -0.57
N ILE A 151 7.39 -16.83 -1.74
CA ILE A 151 7.43 -15.53 -2.43
C ILE A 151 6.11 -15.19 -3.14
N SER A 152 5.41 -16.20 -3.69
CA SER A 152 4.16 -16.01 -4.45
C SER A 152 3.08 -15.20 -3.71
N PRO A 153 2.71 -15.52 -2.45
CA PRO A 153 1.73 -14.72 -1.71
C PRO A 153 2.20 -13.29 -1.43
N PHE A 154 3.51 -13.04 -1.29
CA PHE A 154 4.05 -11.69 -1.10
C PHE A 154 3.94 -10.86 -2.39
N THR A 155 4.25 -11.45 -3.54
CA THR A 155 4.06 -10.79 -4.83
C THR A 155 2.58 -10.48 -5.07
N ALA A 156 1.69 -11.43 -4.78
CA ALA A 156 0.24 -11.20 -4.87
C ALA A 156 -0.22 -10.06 -3.94
N SER A 157 0.30 -9.99 -2.71
CA SER A 157 0.03 -8.90 -1.76
C SER A 157 0.42 -7.52 -2.33
N LEU A 158 1.56 -7.40 -3.02
CA LEU A 158 1.99 -6.14 -3.64
C LEU A 158 1.02 -5.68 -4.73
N PHE A 159 0.52 -6.60 -5.56
CA PHE A 159 -0.51 -6.29 -6.55
C PHE A 159 -1.81 -5.82 -5.91
N VAL A 160 -2.23 -6.44 -4.81
CA VAL A 160 -3.42 -6.02 -4.04
C VAL A 160 -3.23 -4.62 -3.47
N GLN A 161 -2.06 -4.29 -2.93
CA GLN A 161 -1.76 -2.95 -2.43
C GLN A 161 -1.83 -1.88 -3.52
N MET A 162 -1.32 -2.19 -4.72
CA MET A 162 -1.43 -1.29 -5.87
C MET A 162 -2.90 -1.09 -6.27
N ALA A 163 -3.70 -2.16 -6.30
CA ALA A 163 -5.13 -2.06 -6.57
C ALA A 163 -5.85 -1.22 -5.51
N ILE A 164 -5.48 -1.37 -4.22
CA ILE A 164 -6.03 -0.57 -3.12
C ILE A 164 -5.71 0.92 -3.32
N LEU A 165 -4.48 1.28 -3.71
CA LEU A 165 -4.12 2.68 -3.98
C LEU A 165 -4.97 3.29 -5.11
N GLU A 166 -5.20 2.55 -6.19
CA GLU A 166 -6.05 3.01 -7.30
C GLU A 166 -7.52 3.15 -6.87
N VAL A 167 -8.03 2.22 -6.06
CA VAL A 167 -9.37 2.31 -5.49
C VAL A 167 -9.50 3.51 -4.57
N ILE A 168 -8.51 3.77 -3.71
CA ILE A 168 -8.50 4.95 -2.83
C ILE A 168 -8.54 6.23 -3.66
N ARG A 169 -7.68 6.34 -4.69
CA ARG A 169 -7.62 7.50 -5.57
C ARG A 169 -8.93 7.73 -6.32
N GLY A 170 -9.51 6.66 -6.86
CA GLY A 170 -10.71 6.71 -7.69
C GLY A 170 -12.03 6.79 -6.93
N VAL A 171 -12.10 6.26 -5.70
CA VAL A 171 -13.35 6.12 -4.95
C VAL A 171 -13.38 7.00 -3.70
N VAL A 172 -12.35 6.95 -2.88
CA VAL A 172 -12.39 7.55 -1.53
C VAL A 172 -12.46 9.07 -1.61
N LEU A 173 -11.57 9.71 -2.37
CA LEU A 173 -11.55 11.16 -2.47
C LEU A 173 -12.79 11.76 -3.16
N PRO A 174 -13.22 11.29 -4.35
CA PRO A 174 -14.35 11.92 -5.05
C PRO A 174 -15.73 11.54 -4.49
N PHE A 175 -15.90 10.38 -3.84
CA PHE A 175 -17.22 9.94 -3.37
C PHE A 175 -17.35 9.94 -1.84
N VAL A 176 -16.36 9.44 -1.09
CA VAL A 176 -16.48 9.30 0.37
C VAL A 176 -16.39 10.67 1.06
N LEU A 177 -15.51 11.56 0.58
CA LEU A 177 -15.37 12.90 1.19
C LEU A 177 -16.63 13.76 1.05
N PRO A 178 -17.23 13.94 -0.15
CA PRO A 178 -18.47 14.70 -0.29
C PRO A 178 -19.64 14.06 0.46
N ALA A 179 -19.76 12.73 0.41
CA ALA A 179 -20.81 12.03 1.16
C ALA A 179 -20.65 12.24 2.68
N GLY A 180 -19.41 12.25 3.19
CA GLY A 180 -19.14 12.49 4.62
C GLY A 180 -19.54 13.89 5.05
N LEU A 181 -19.30 14.88 4.19
CA LEU A 181 -19.74 16.26 4.40
C LEU A 181 -21.26 16.36 4.42
N VAL A 182 -21.96 15.77 3.45
CA VAL A 182 -23.43 15.78 3.40
C VAL A 182 -24.03 15.14 4.66
N LEU A 183 -23.53 13.97 5.06
CA LEU A 183 -23.99 13.27 6.26
C LEU A 183 -23.72 14.07 7.54
N ARG A 184 -22.69 14.94 7.56
CA ARG A 184 -22.40 15.79 8.71
C ARG A 184 -23.47 16.87 8.93
N ILE A 185 -24.11 17.35 7.85
CA ILE A 185 -25.10 18.42 7.94
C ILE A 185 -26.38 17.90 8.62
N PHE A 186 -26.74 16.63 8.43
CA PHE A 186 -27.91 16.03 9.07
C PHE A 186 -27.62 15.62 10.53
N PRO A 187 -28.45 16.05 11.50
CA PRO A 187 -28.25 15.73 12.92
C PRO A 187 -28.12 14.23 13.25
N PRO A 188 -28.96 13.32 12.71
CA PRO A 188 -28.89 11.91 13.09
C PRO A 188 -27.68 11.17 12.48
N THR A 189 -27.06 11.70 11.42
CA THR A 189 -25.94 11.05 10.72
C THR A 189 -24.60 11.76 10.94
N ARG A 190 -24.56 12.74 11.84
CA ARG A 190 -23.38 13.60 12.02
C ARG A 190 -22.11 12.84 12.40
N ASP A 191 -22.23 11.84 13.28
CA ASP A 191 -21.12 11.01 13.73
C ASP A 191 -20.58 10.12 12.59
N ALA A 192 -21.48 9.61 11.75
CA ALA A 192 -21.09 8.85 10.56
C ALA A 192 -20.39 9.75 9.53
N GLY A 193 -20.89 10.98 9.35
CA GLY A 193 -20.25 11.99 8.50
C GLY A 193 -18.83 12.33 8.97
N ALA A 194 -18.64 12.53 10.28
CA ALA A 194 -17.32 12.74 10.89
C ALA A 194 -16.34 11.59 10.61
N PHE A 195 -16.80 10.36 10.82
CA PHE A 195 -16.01 9.17 10.54
C PHE A 195 -15.65 9.05 9.05
N MET A 196 -16.58 9.34 8.15
CA MET A 196 -16.32 9.31 6.71
C MET A 196 -15.35 10.40 6.26
N ILE A 197 -15.45 11.62 6.80
CA ILE A 197 -14.48 12.69 6.55
C ILE A 197 -13.09 12.25 7.03
N ALA A 198 -13.00 11.71 8.24
CA ALA A 198 -11.75 11.22 8.80
C ALA A 198 -11.14 10.09 7.97
N SER A 199 -11.97 9.12 7.55
CA SER A 199 -11.58 8.02 6.67
C SER A 199 -11.06 8.53 5.33
N ALA A 200 -11.76 9.48 4.71
CA ALA A 200 -11.37 10.04 3.42
C ALA A 200 -10.02 10.76 3.47
N ILE A 201 -9.76 11.52 4.54
CA ILE A 201 -8.47 12.20 4.74
C ILE A 201 -7.38 11.18 5.10
N GLY A 202 -7.68 10.21 5.96
CA GLY A 202 -6.73 9.17 6.34
C GLY A 202 -6.25 8.36 5.14
N PHE A 203 -7.18 7.79 4.37
CA PHE A 203 -6.82 7.03 3.17
C PHE A 203 -6.35 7.93 2.02
N GLY A 204 -6.89 9.14 1.88
CA GLY A 204 -6.55 10.05 0.79
C GLY A 204 -5.19 10.73 0.93
N ILE A 205 -4.71 10.93 2.16
CA ILE A 205 -3.48 11.69 2.44
C ILE A 205 -2.48 10.82 3.20
N VAL A 206 -2.86 10.31 4.38
CA VAL A 206 -1.92 9.62 5.28
C VAL A 206 -1.41 8.33 4.63
N TYR A 207 -2.31 7.54 4.04
CA TYR A 207 -1.95 6.27 3.42
C TYR A 207 -0.97 6.38 2.24
N PRO A 208 -1.20 7.19 1.18
CA PRO A 208 -0.22 7.33 0.11
C PRO A 208 1.09 7.97 0.60
N TYR A 209 1.01 8.87 1.59
CA TYR A 209 2.20 9.51 2.14
C TYR A 209 3.14 8.52 2.86
N THR A 210 2.61 7.50 3.55
CA THR A 210 3.48 6.46 4.14
C THR A 210 4.22 5.68 3.06
N TYR A 211 3.62 5.44 1.88
CA TYR A 211 4.34 4.82 0.75
C TYR A 211 5.45 5.70 0.19
N VAL A 212 5.24 7.02 0.11
CA VAL A 212 6.31 7.95 -0.32
C VAL A 212 7.47 7.94 0.68
N MET A 213 7.17 7.93 1.99
CA MET A 213 8.20 7.76 3.01
C MET A 213 8.94 6.42 2.87
N HIS A 214 8.22 5.33 2.63
CA HIS A 214 8.82 4.02 2.41
C HIS A 214 9.71 4.00 1.16
N ASN A 215 9.28 4.61 0.06
CA ASN A 215 10.08 4.73 -1.14
C ASN A 215 11.42 5.45 -0.85
N ALA A 216 11.36 6.59 -0.18
CA ALA A 216 12.56 7.36 0.17
C ALA A 216 13.53 6.58 1.08
N VAL A 217 13.01 5.77 2.01
CA VAL A 217 13.83 4.95 2.90
C VAL A 217 14.42 3.75 2.15
N VAL A 218 13.60 3.02 1.40
CA VAL A 218 14.00 1.81 0.68
C VAL A 218 15.01 2.11 -0.41
N ILE A 219 14.79 3.13 -1.24
CA ILE A 219 15.75 3.52 -2.28
C ILE A 219 17.09 3.91 -1.65
N LYS A 220 17.08 4.66 -0.53
CA LYS A 220 18.32 4.96 0.19
C LYS A 220 19.00 3.71 0.71
N MET A 221 18.25 2.74 1.25
CA MET A 221 18.81 1.46 1.69
C MET A 221 19.46 0.69 0.53
N LEU A 222 18.76 0.58 -0.61
CA LEU A 222 19.27 -0.11 -1.81
C LEU A 222 20.51 0.58 -2.40
N ASN A 223 20.51 1.92 -2.46
CA ASN A 223 21.61 2.69 -3.04
C ASN A 223 22.82 2.84 -2.11
N SER A 224 22.63 2.71 -0.79
CA SER A 224 23.70 2.93 0.19
C SER A 224 24.84 1.91 0.13
N GLY A 225 24.80 0.92 -0.75
CA GLY A 225 25.87 -0.07 -0.90
C GLY A 225 26.03 -0.99 0.32
N ALA A 226 25.24 -0.81 1.39
CA ALA A 226 25.04 -1.83 2.41
C ALA A 226 24.45 -3.13 1.81
N SER A 227 24.00 -3.06 0.55
CA SER A 227 23.51 -4.13 -0.31
C SER A 227 24.57 -4.76 -1.22
N GLU A 228 25.82 -4.26 -1.27
CA GLU A 228 26.90 -5.17 -1.70
C GLU A 228 26.90 -6.30 -0.69
N PRO A 229 26.74 -7.57 -1.12
CA PRO A 229 26.45 -8.61 -0.19
C PRO A 229 27.65 -8.72 0.74
N ARG A 230 27.50 -8.26 1.99
CA ARG A 230 28.36 -8.74 3.07
C ARG A 230 28.38 -10.25 3.04
N LEU A 231 27.28 -10.87 2.58
CA LEU A 231 27.19 -12.27 2.24
C LEU A 231 28.30 -12.76 1.31
N THR A 232 28.73 -12.07 0.25
CA THR A 232 29.83 -12.55 -0.61
C THR A 232 31.14 -12.55 0.15
N LYS A 233 31.43 -11.49 0.91
CA LYS A 233 32.62 -11.46 1.80
C LYS A 233 32.55 -12.51 2.90
N THR A 234 31.39 -12.68 3.55
CA THR A 234 31.20 -13.70 4.60
C THR A 234 31.20 -15.12 4.03
N LEU A 235 30.75 -15.32 2.79
CA LEU A 235 30.79 -16.62 2.09
C LEU A 235 32.21 -16.94 1.63
N GLU A 236 32.97 -15.96 1.15
CA GLU A 236 34.41 -16.09 0.91
C GLU A 236 35.14 -16.44 2.21
N ASP A 237 34.88 -15.72 3.30
CA ASP A 237 35.52 -15.94 4.60
C ASP A 237 35.12 -17.27 5.27
N SER A 238 33.95 -17.84 4.94
CA SER A 238 33.47 -19.11 5.51
C SER A 238 33.85 -20.35 4.71
N GLY A 239 34.66 -20.22 3.64
CA GLY A 239 35.05 -21.33 2.77
C GLY A 239 33.93 -21.83 1.85
N PHE A 240 32.71 -21.29 1.96
CA PHE A 240 31.61 -21.55 1.04
C PHE A 240 31.86 -20.96 -0.35
N GLY A 241 32.68 -19.90 -0.43
CA GLY A 241 33.11 -19.28 -1.69
C GLY A 241 33.84 -20.26 -2.60
N GLU A 242 34.66 -21.17 -2.05
CA GLU A 242 35.33 -22.21 -2.85
C GLU A 242 34.35 -23.27 -3.36
N VAL A 243 33.35 -23.64 -2.56
CA VAL A 243 32.31 -24.60 -2.98
C VAL A 243 31.42 -23.99 -4.06
N ALA A 244 30.97 -22.74 -3.87
CA ALA A 244 30.20 -21.99 -4.87
C ALA A 244 31.03 -21.76 -6.14
N GLY A 245 32.32 -21.45 -5.99
CA GLY A 245 33.30 -21.31 -7.06
C GLY A 245 33.43 -22.60 -7.87
N ASN A 246 33.64 -23.75 -7.23
CA ASN A 246 33.74 -25.04 -7.89
C ASN A 246 32.45 -25.47 -8.59
N ILE A 247 31.29 -25.16 -8.03
CA ILE A 247 29.99 -25.36 -8.69
C ILE A 247 29.87 -24.47 -9.92
N SER A 248 30.27 -23.20 -9.83
CA SER A 248 30.28 -22.29 -10.98
C SER A 248 31.26 -22.72 -12.07
N LEU A 249 32.39 -23.32 -11.67
CA LEU A 249 33.45 -23.82 -12.54
C LEU A 249 33.01 -25.03 -13.37
N SER A 250 31.97 -25.75 -12.93
CA SER A 250 31.33 -26.81 -13.73
C SER A 250 30.63 -26.28 -14.98
N GLY A 251 30.46 -24.95 -15.11
CA GLY A 251 29.81 -24.29 -16.24
C GLY A 251 28.31 -24.56 -16.35
N LEU A 252 27.76 -25.42 -15.48
CA LEU A 252 26.35 -25.80 -15.51
C LEU A 252 25.47 -24.72 -14.87
N PHE A 253 25.94 -24.04 -13.81
CA PHE A 253 25.15 -23.04 -13.09
C PHE A 253 25.98 -21.98 -12.35
N SER A 254 25.58 -20.72 -12.49
CA SER A 254 26.04 -19.64 -11.60
C SER A 254 25.22 -19.65 -10.30
N ALA A 255 25.65 -20.45 -9.32
CA ALA A 255 24.95 -20.63 -8.04
C ALA A 255 24.65 -19.28 -7.34
N ASP A 256 25.55 -18.32 -7.45
CA ASP A 256 25.38 -16.97 -6.89
C ASP A 256 24.16 -16.24 -7.50
N GLN A 257 24.07 -16.20 -8.83
CA GLN A 257 22.98 -15.50 -9.51
C GLN A 257 21.63 -16.20 -9.36
N MET A 258 21.62 -17.54 -9.25
CA MET A 258 20.38 -18.32 -9.27
C MET A 258 19.84 -18.67 -7.88
N LEU A 259 20.68 -18.84 -6.86
CA LEU A 259 20.22 -19.14 -5.49
C LEU A 259 20.37 -17.96 -4.54
N LEU A 260 21.54 -17.32 -4.50
CA LEU A 260 21.81 -16.27 -3.51
C LEU A 260 21.05 -14.99 -3.83
N LYS A 261 20.99 -14.59 -5.10
CA LYS A 261 20.28 -13.38 -5.51
C LYS A 261 18.76 -13.43 -5.21
N PRO A 262 18.02 -14.51 -5.50
CA PRO A 262 16.61 -14.62 -5.09
C PRO A 262 16.42 -14.65 -3.57
N LEU A 263 17.29 -15.33 -2.81
CA LEU A 263 17.23 -15.34 -1.34
C LEU A 263 17.43 -13.94 -0.75
N HIS A 264 18.36 -13.18 -1.32
CA HIS A 264 18.57 -11.78 -0.94
C HIS A 264 17.30 -10.96 -1.22
N PHE A 265 16.74 -11.03 -2.42
CA PHE A 265 15.49 -10.32 -2.74
C PHE A 265 14.30 -10.75 -1.88
N LEU A 266 14.22 -12.03 -1.53
CA LEU A 266 13.18 -12.55 -0.65
C LEU A 266 13.20 -11.86 0.72
N SER A 267 14.39 -11.58 1.26
CA SER A 267 14.51 -10.88 2.55
C SER A 267 13.94 -9.45 2.50
N TYR A 268 14.18 -8.71 1.42
CA TYR A 268 13.60 -7.37 1.23
C TYR A 268 12.11 -7.45 0.95
N LEU A 269 11.69 -8.37 0.07
CA LEU A 269 10.29 -8.55 -0.29
C LEU A 269 9.45 -8.94 0.91
N LEU A 270 9.94 -9.81 1.79
CA LEU A 270 9.21 -10.22 2.99
C LEU A 270 8.95 -9.01 3.90
N LEU A 271 9.97 -8.18 4.13
CA LEU A 271 9.81 -6.97 4.92
C LEU A 271 8.87 -5.97 4.24
N GLN A 272 9.00 -5.78 2.93
CA GLN A 272 8.20 -4.82 2.17
C GLN A 272 6.74 -5.23 2.00
N ALA A 273 6.48 -6.50 1.70
CA ALA A 273 5.14 -7.00 1.39
C ALA A 273 4.29 -7.29 2.63
N LEU A 274 4.90 -7.51 3.80
CA LEU A 274 4.18 -7.82 5.04
C LEU A 274 4.19 -6.64 6.03
N PHE A 275 5.35 -6.04 6.28
CA PHE A 275 5.47 -5.05 7.35
C PHE A 275 4.93 -3.68 6.93
N LEU A 276 5.27 -3.20 5.73
CA LEU A 276 4.88 -1.87 5.26
C LEU A 276 3.36 -1.67 5.13
N PRO A 277 2.59 -2.64 4.59
CA PRO A 277 1.16 -2.47 4.43
C PRO A 277 0.46 -2.49 5.78
N ALA A 278 0.89 -3.39 6.67
CA ALA A 278 0.37 -3.48 8.04
C ALA A 278 0.64 -2.19 8.83
N LEU A 279 1.85 -1.64 8.73
CA LEU A 279 2.23 -0.38 9.36
C LEU A 279 1.44 0.79 8.76
N SER A 280 1.36 0.89 7.43
CA SER A 280 0.63 1.96 6.73
C SER A 280 -0.87 1.95 7.08
N ILE A 281 -1.49 0.76 7.11
CA ILE A 281 -2.88 0.60 7.53
C ILE A 281 -3.05 0.97 9.01
N THR A 282 -2.15 0.54 9.88
CA THR A 282 -2.24 0.82 11.32
C THR A 282 -2.13 2.32 11.61
N ILE A 283 -1.17 3.01 11.00
CA ILE A 283 -1.01 4.47 11.12
C ILE A 283 -2.28 5.17 10.60
N THR A 284 -2.78 4.73 9.44
CA THR A 284 -3.99 5.31 8.85
C THR A 284 -5.22 5.12 9.74
N ILE A 285 -5.44 3.92 10.28
CA ILE A 285 -6.56 3.64 11.20
C ILE A 285 -6.41 4.43 12.51
N ALA A 286 -5.20 4.51 13.06
CA ALA A 286 -4.93 5.29 14.26
C ALA A 286 -5.25 6.78 14.04
N PHE A 287 -4.83 7.33 12.90
CA PHE A 287 -5.19 8.68 12.47
C PHE A 287 -6.70 8.87 12.34
N ILE A 288 -7.40 7.98 11.63
CA ILE A 288 -8.85 8.06 11.44
C ILE A 288 -9.58 8.07 12.79
N LYS A 289 -9.19 7.21 13.72
CA LYS A 289 -9.79 7.16 15.07
C LYS A 289 -9.55 8.45 15.85
N GLY A 290 -8.30 8.94 15.85
CA GLY A 290 -7.94 10.17 16.55
C GLY A 290 -8.66 11.38 15.97
N PHE A 291 -8.66 11.50 14.65
CA PHE A 291 -9.25 12.62 13.94
C PHE A 291 -10.79 12.61 13.98
N SER A 292 -11.42 11.45 13.87
CA SER A 292 -12.88 11.30 14.04
C SER A 292 -13.31 11.73 15.46
N LYS A 293 -12.56 11.33 16.49
CA LYS A 293 -12.83 11.75 17.87
C LYS A 293 -12.68 13.27 18.05
N PHE A 294 -11.65 13.86 17.44
CA PHE A 294 -11.44 15.32 17.47
C PHE A 294 -12.59 16.07 16.81
N ILE A 295 -13.06 15.60 15.65
CA ILE A 295 -14.19 16.17 14.91
C ILE A 295 -15.52 16.05 15.68
N ASN A 296 -15.67 15.02 16.51
CA ASN A 296 -16.88 14.75 17.30
C ASN A 296 -16.86 15.36 18.71
N GLN A 297 -15.71 15.83 19.19
CA GLN A 297 -15.68 16.58 20.46
C GLN A 297 -16.52 17.84 20.27
N LYS A 298 -17.66 17.88 21.01
CA LYS A 298 -18.64 18.95 20.97
C LYS A 298 -17.93 20.29 21.20
N LEU A 299 -17.73 21.04 20.12
CA LEU A 299 -17.67 22.49 20.14
C LEU A 299 -19.10 23.03 20.27
#